data_AF-A0A3S1FMJ2-F1
#
_entry.id   AF-A0A3S1FMJ2-F1
#
_cell.length_a   1.000
_cell.length_b   1.000
_cell.length_c   1.000
_cell.angle_alpha   90.00
_cell.angle_beta   90.00
_cell.angle_gamma   90.00
#
_symmetry.space_group_name_H-M   'P 1'
#
loop_
_entity.id
_entity.type
_entity.pdbx_description
1 polymer ?
#
loop_
_entity_poly.entity_id
_entity_poly.type
_entity_poly.pdbx_seq_one_letter_code
_entity_poly.pdbx_strand_id
1 'polypeptide(L)'
;MKHFFNRRETIVTEALDGLLRTIGSGDLARLDGYPEIKVILRADWDKAKVSVVSGGGAGHEPSHAGFVGKGMLTAAVSGEIFASPSVEAVLAAIRAVTGPAGCLLIVKNYTGDRLNFGLAAEKARAEGFHVEMVIVADDIALPDINQPRGVAGTLFVHKIAGHLSEAGHDLAFVATAARAAAKDIVSLGMSLSSCSIPGQPHEDRFGENDGELGLGIHGEPGVERIAVQSADRLVAIMVERLAARLDPEATYALLINNLGSVPPLEMSVVANAVLASPLAKTIKLTIGPGPLMTALNMNGFSLSLIRLDAARETALQAPVGPHAWMPAKPVVSPAVVPMAKAAGQSAARKPSQDARTRSLLVT
;
A
#
# COMPACT_ATOMS: atom_id res chain seq x y z
N MET A 1 -6.88 -16.94 16.28
CA MET A 1 -7.73 -16.38 15.19
C MET A 1 -7.98 -17.42 14.11
N LYS A 2 -9.00 -17.24 13.27
CA LYS A 2 -9.39 -18.16 12.18
C LYS A 2 -8.89 -17.62 10.84
N HIS A 3 -8.50 -18.52 9.93
CA HIS A 3 -7.97 -18.17 8.60
C HIS A 3 -8.58 -19.08 7.52
N PHE A 4 -8.73 -18.56 6.30
CA PHE A 4 -9.11 -19.34 5.12
C PHE A 4 -7.85 -19.75 4.35
N PHE A 5 -7.44 -21.01 4.49
CA PHE A 5 -6.30 -21.57 3.75
C PHE A 5 -6.40 -23.10 3.73
N ASN A 6 -5.82 -23.74 2.70
CA ASN A 6 -5.79 -25.20 2.61
C ASN A 6 -4.59 -25.79 3.36
N ARG A 7 -3.38 -25.36 2.98
CA ARG A 7 -2.10 -25.79 3.55
C ARG A 7 -1.15 -24.61 3.67
N ARG A 8 -0.23 -24.63 4.64
CA ARG A 8 0.70 -23.51 4.85
C ARG A 8 1.70 -23.38 3.71
N GLU A 9 2.10 -24.51 3.14
CA GLU A 9 3.11 -24.61 2.09
C GLU A 9 2.60 -24.14 0.73
N THR A 10 1.28 -24.13 0.52
CA THR A 10 0.66 -23.78 -0.77
C THR A 10 -0.13 -22.48 -0.74
N ILE A 11 -0.34 -21.86 0.43
CA ILE A 11 -1.20 -20.66 0.56
C ILE A 11 -0.75 -19.51 -0.36
N VAL A 12 0.54 -19.22 -0.44
CA VAL A 12 1.05 -18.14 -1.30
C VAL A 12 0.84 -18.48 -2.77
N THR A 13 1.11 -19.73 -3.15
CA THR A 13 0.87 -20.23 -4.50
C THR A 13 -0.60 -20.13 -4.90
N GLU A 14 -1.49 -20.59 -4.03
CA GLU A 14 -2.94 -20.56 -4.24
C GLU A 14 -3.46 -19.12 -4.32
N ALA A 15 -2.92 -18.20 -3.51
CA ALA A 15 -3.28 -16.79 -3.56
C ALA A 15 -2.88 -16.12 -4.89
N LEU A 16 -1.65 -16.39 -5.37
CA LEU A 16 -1.17 -15.89 -6.65
C LEU A 16 -1.95 -16.47 -7.84
N ASP A 17 -2.28 -17.76 -7.79
CA ASP A 17 -3.15 -18.39 -8.79
C ASP A 17 -4.58 -17.83 -8.74
N GLY A 18 -5.08 -17.50 -7.55
CA GLY A 18 -6.35 -16.80 -7.36
C GLY A 18 -6.35 -15.42 -8.01
N LEU A 19 -5.28 -14.64 -7.83
CA LEU A 19 -5.10 -13.35 -8.52
C LEU A 19 -5.13 -13.52 -10.04
N LEU A 20 -4.37 -14.46 -10.59
CA LEU A 20 -4.34 -14.72 -12.03
C LEU A 20 -5.69 -15.19 -12.59
N ARG A 21 -6.43 -16.01 -11.85
CA ARG A 21 -7.75 -16.49 -12.27
C ARG A 21 -8.82 -15.40 -12.24
N THR A 22 -8.68 -14.40 -11.37
CA THR A 22 -9.68 -13.35 -11.16
C THR A 22 -9.46 -12.11 -12.01
N ILE A 23 -8.23 -11.85 -12.48
CA ILE A 23 -7.97 -10.68 -13.33
C ILE A 23 -8.63 -10.80 -14.72
N GLY A 24 -8.83 -12.02 -15.22
CA GLY A 24 -9.66 -12.33 -16.39
C GLY A 24 -9.18 -11.79 -17.75
N SER A 25 -8.23 -10.85 -17.79
CA SER A 25 -7.77 -10.19 -19.02
C SER A 25 -6.64 -10.93 -19.74
N GLY A 26 -5.93 -11.84 -19.06
CA GLY A 26 -4.71 -12.46 -19.59
C GLY A 26 -3.49 -11.53 -19.61
N ASP A 27 -3.61 -10.33 -19.06
CA ASP A 27 -2.51 -9.34 -19.02
C ASP A 27 -1.37 -9.73 -18.05
N LEU A 28 -1.64 -10.67 -17.14
CA LEU A 28 -0.68 -11.20 -16.18
C LEU A 28 -0.39 -12.68 -16.46
N ALA A 29 0.86 -13.04 -16.26
CA ALA A 29 1.34 -14.41 -16.34
C ALA A 29 2.16 -14.77 -15.09
N ARG A 30 2.26 -16.08 -14.86
CA ARG A 30 3.14 -16.68 -13.86
C ARG A 30 4.41 -17.15 -14.54
N LEU A 31 5.58 -16.89 -13.97
CA LEU A 31 6.81 -17.50 -14.45
C LEU A 31 6.79 -19.01 -14.15
N ASP A 32 7.24 -19.82 -15.11
CA ASP A 32 7.35 -21.27 -14.92
C ASP A 32 8.57 -21.63 -14.07
N GLY A 33 8.36 -21.70 -12.76
CA GLY A 33 9.37 -22.12 -11.78
C GLY A 33 8.74 -22.54 -10.45
N TYR A 34 7.47 -22.94 -10.47
CA TYR A 34 6.71 -23.28 -9.28
C TYR A 34 7.05 -24.69 -8.75
N PRO A 35 6.96 -24.90 -7.41
CA PRO A 35 6.56 -23.93 -6.37
C PRO A 35 7.69 -23.02 -5.82
N GLU A 36 8.94 -23.22 -6.23
CA GLU A 36 10.12 -22.59 -5.63
C GLU A 36 10.28 -21.11 -6.02
N ILE A 37 9.90 -20.76 -7.25
CA ILE A 37 9.98 -19.42 -7.83
C ILE A 37 8.57 -18.89 -8.08
N LYS A 38 8.16 -17.93 -7.25
CA LYS A 38 6.83 -17.33 -7.30
C LYS A 38 6.94 -15.91 -7.89
N VAL A 39 6.78 -15.80 -9.20
CA VAL A 39 6.87 -14.52 -9.91
C VAL A 39 5.61 -14.30 -10.73
N ILE A 40 4.97 -13.15 -10.51
CA ILE A 40 3.92 -12.62 -11.39
C ILE A 40 4.52 -11.55 -12.26
N LEU A 41 4.27 -11.60 -13.56
CA LEU A 41 4.78 -10.66 -14.54
C LEU A 41 3.72 -10.29 -15.55
N ARG A 42 3.95 -9.20 -16.27
CA ARG A 42 3.12 -8.79 -17.39
C ARG A 42 3.28 -9.75 -18.57
N ALA A 43 2.17 -10.29 -19.06
CA ALA A 43 2.13 -11.12 -20.27
C ALA A 43 2.38 -10.30 -21.55
N ASP A 44 2.02 -9.01 -21.52
CA ASP A 44 2.14 -8.06 -22.63
C ASP A 44 3.47 -7.29 -22.65
N TRP A 45 4.49 -7.78 -21.93
CA TRP A 45 5.69 -6.98 -21.67
C TRP A 45 6.59 -6.76 -22.89
N ASP A 46 6.89 -5.49 -23.18
CA ASP A 46 7.86 -5.07 -24.16
C ASP A 46 9.24 -4.85 -23.52
N LYS A 47 10.19 -5.74 -23.83
CA LYS A 47 11.57 -5.70 -23.31
C LYS A 47 12.42 -4.55 -23.88
N ALA A 48 11.90 -3.74 -24.79
CA ALA A 48 12.56 -2.51 -25.23
C ALA A 48 12.50 -1.39 -24.17
N LYS A 49 11.63 -1.51 -23.15
CA LYS A 49 11.50 -0.55 -22.04
C LYS A 49 12.25 -1.02 -20.80
N VAL A 50 12.56 -0.07 -19.90
CA VAL A 50 13.13 -0.38 -18.59
C VAL A 50 12.15 -1.25 -17.80
N SER A 51 12.55 -2.45 -17.39
CA SER A 51 11.71 -3.27 -16.53
C SER A 51 11.73 -2.75 -15.09
N VAL A 52 10.57 -2.70 -14.43
CA VAL A 52 10.46 -2.28 -13.02
C VAL A 52 10.03 -3.49 -12.21
N VAL A 53 10.92 -3.99 -11.35
CA VAL A 53 10.71 -5.21 -10.56
C VAL A 53 10.73 -4.88 -9.09
N SER A 54 9.78 -5.45 -8.34
CA SER A 54 9.70 -5.34 -6.87
C SER A 54 9.38 -6.70 -6.28
N GLY A 55 9.36 -6.79 -4.95
CA GLY A 55 8.95 -8.01 -4.27
C GLY A 55 9.14 -7.96 -2.75
N GLY A 56 9.12 -9.13 -2.16
CA GLY A 56 9.27 -9.35 -0.72
C GLY A 56 8.46 -10.56 -0.26
N GLY A 57 8.35 -10.73 1.05
CA GLY A 57 7.46 -11.74 1.62
C GLY A 57 6.00 -11.51 1.23
N ALA A 58 5.25 -12.61 1.19
CA ALA A 58 3.79 -12.59 1.04
C ALA A 58 3.11 -12.09 2.32
N GLY A 59 1.81 -11.82 2.26
CA GLY A 59 1.02 -11.33 3.40
C GLY A 59 0.84 -9.80 3.43
N HIS A 60 1.21 -9.13 2.34
CA HIS A 60 1.02 -7.68 2.15
C HIS A 60 0.08 -7.37 0.98
N GLU A 61 -0.65 -8.37 0.49
CA GLU A 61 -1.50 -8.25 -0.69
C GLU A 61 -2.46 -7.05 -0.55
N PRO A 62 -2.63 -6.22 -1.60
CA PRO A 62 -2.20 -6.46 -2.98
C PRO A 62 -0.71 -6.21 -3.27
N SER A 63 0.09 -5.72 -2.31
CA SER A 63 1.53 -5.57 -2.51
C SER A 63 2.24 -6.92 -2.62
N HIS A 64 2.98 -7.24 -3.69
CA HIS A 64 3.26 -6.42 -4.88
C HIS A 64 2.56 -6.90 -6.15
N ALA A 65 2.10 -8.16 -6.19
CA ALA A 65 1.55 -8.77 -7.40
C ALA A 65 0.33 -8.01 -7.96
N GLY A 66 -0.48 -7.40 -7.10
CA GLY A 66 -1.63 -6.58 -7.51
C GLY A 66 -1.25 -5.25 -8.16
N PHE A 67 0.03 -4.85 -8.15
CA PHE A 67 0.55 -3.65 -8.82
C PHE A 67 1.39 -3.97 -10.06
N VAL A 68 1.37 -5.22 -10.52
CA VAL A 68 1.96 -5.62 -11.81
C VAL A 68 1.02 -5.22 -12.93
N GLY A 69 1.51 -4.46 -13.91
CA GLY A 69 0.72 -3.97 -15.04
C GLY A 69 1.25 -2.67 -15.63
N LYS A 70 0.66 -2.26 -16.75
CA LYS A 70 1.03 -1.04 -17.47
C LYS A 70 1.06 0.19 -16.56
N GLY A 71 2.17 0.92 -16.57
CA GLY A 71 2.35 2.15 -15.78
C GLY A 71 2.76 1.93 -14.31
N MET A 72 2.99 0.69 -13.88
CA MET A 72 3.54 0.35 -12.56
C MET A 72 4.62 -0.74 -12.68
N LEU A 73 4.50 -1.87 -11.97
CA LEU A 73 5.51 -2.92 -11.99
C LEU A 73 5.42 -3.78 -13.26
N THR A 74 6.57 -4.16 -13.78
CA THR A 74 6.72 -5.18 -14.81
C THR A 74 6.57 -6.58 -14.23
N ALA A 75 7.15 -6.82 -13.06
CA ALA A 75 7.03 -8.08 -12.33
C ALA A 75 7.12 -7.89 -10.81
N ALA A 76 6.51 -8.82 -10.08
CA ALA A 76 6.57 -8.92 -8.64
C ALA A 76 7.07 -10.31 -8.23
N VAL A 77 8.09 -10.34 -7.37
CA VAL A 77 8.69 -11.56 -6.82
C VAL A 77 8.15 -11.79 -5.40
N SER A 78 7.52 -12.93 -5.17
CA SER A 78 6.95 -13.29 -3.88
C SER A 78 7.79 -14.34 -3.16
N GLY A 79 8.09 -14.12 -1.89
CA GLY A 79 8.61 -15.14 -0.99
C GLY A 79 7.49 -15.89 -0.27
N GLU A 80 7.79 -16.46 0.89
CA GLU A 80 6.77 -16.99 1.80
C GLU A 80 6.19 -15.85 2.67
N ILE A 81 5.16 -16.15 3.48
CA ILE A 81 4.54 -15.14 4.36
C ILE A 81 5.63 -14.51 5.26
N PHE A 82 5.80 -13.20 5.11
CA PHE A 82 6.80 -12.37 5.81
C PHE A 82 8.26 -12.83 5.66
N ALA A 83 8.57 -13.64 4.64
CA ALA A 83 9.94 -14.07 4.34
C ALA A 83 10.32 -13.63 2.93
N SER A 84 11.46 -12.93 2.81
CA SER A 84 11.98 -12.44 1.52
C SER A 84 12.11 -13.56 0.48
N PRO A 85 11.83 -13.31 -0.82
CA PRO A 85 12.09 -14.28 -1.88
C PRO A 85 13.57 -14.63 -1.97
N SER A 86 13.87 -15.81 -2.49
CA SER A 86 15.24 -16.25 -2.69
C SER A 86 15.97 -15.43 -3.77
N VAL A 87 17.30 -15.43 -3.70
CA VAL A 87 18.17 -14.84 -4.73
C VAL A 87 17.82 -15.38 -6.13
N GLU A 88 17.60 -16.69 -6.25
CA GLU A 88 17.29 -17.34 -7.52
C GLU A 88 15.92 -16.91 -8.08
N ALA A 89 14.92 -16.69 -7.21
CA ALA A 89 13.62 -16.19 -7.64
C ALA A 89 13.72 -14.76 -8.19
N VAL A 90 14.48 -13.88 -7.51
CA VAL A 90 14.70 -12.51 -8.00
C VAL A 90 15.49 -12.50 -9.30
N LEU A 91 16.55 -13.30 -9.40
CA LEU A 91 17.36 -13.44 -10.61
C LEU A 91 16.53 -13.98 -11.79
N ALA A 92 15.66 -14.97 -11.54
CA ALA A 92 14.74 -15.49 -12.55
C ALA A 92 13.78 -14.41 -13.07
N ALA A 93 13.24 -13.57 -12.19
CA ALA A 93 12.41 -12.43 -12.61
C ALA A 93 13.20 -11.45 -13.48
N ILE A 94 14.42 -11.05 -13.07
CA ILE A 94 15.29 -10.16 -13.84
C ILE A 94 15.51 -10.73 -15.25
N ARG A 95 15.94 -11.99 -15.37
CA ARG A 95 16.14 -12.66 -16.67
C ARG A 95 14.86 -12.69 -17.51
N ALA A 96 13.72 -12.95 -16.87
CA ALA A 96 12.44 -13.08 -17.55
C ALA A 96 11.99 -11.76 -18.19
N VAL A 97 12.22 -10.61 -17.54
CA VAL A 97 11.64 -9.32 -17.99
C VAL A 97 12.63 -8.31 -18.52
N THR A 98 13.93 -8.52 -18.36
CA THR A 98 14.93 -7.49 -18.73
C THR A 98 15.40 -7.65 -20.17
N GLY A 99 15.38 -6.55 -20.92
CA GLY A 99 16.01 -6.42 -22.23
C GLY A 99 17.14 -5.37 -22.23
N PRO A 100 17.53 -4.84 -23.40
CA PRO A 100 18.66 -3.89 -23.51
C PRO A 100 18.49 -2.60 -22.70
N ALA A 101 17.25 -2.17 -22.45
CA ALA A 101 16.96 -0.98 -21.65
C ALA A 101 17.27 -1.15 -20.15
N GLY A 102 17.47 -2.38 -19.68
CA GLY A 102 17.82 -2.68 -18.29
C GLY A 102 16.65 -2.79 -17.32
N CYS A 103 16.97 -2.98 -16.04
CA CYS A 103 16.05 -3.30 -14.96
C CYS A 103 16.26 -2.40 -13.75
N LEU A 104 15.17 -1.87 -13.21
CA LEU A 104 15.13 -1.21 -11.92
C LEU A 104 14.50 -2.14 -10.87
N LEU A 105 15.27 -2.48 -9.83
CA LEU A 105 14.77 -3.16 -8.64
C LEU A 105 14.33 -2.12 -7.60
N ILE A 106 13.08 -2.19 -7.15
CA ILE A 106 12.55 -1.41 -6.03
C ILE A 106 12.42 -2.33 -4.82
N VAL A 107 13.17 -2.04 -3.76
CA VAL A 107 13.37 -2.94 -2.62
C VAL A 107 12.96 -2.24 -1.33
N LYS A 108 12.05 -2.83 -0.55
CA LYS A 108 11.72 -2.33 0.79
C LYS A 108 12.92 -2.54 1.72
N ASN A 109 13.20 -1.61 2.62
CA ASN A 109 14.38 -1.67 3.49
C ASN A 109 14.23 -2.68 4.65
N TYR A 110 14.24 -3.97 4.30
CA TYR A 110 14.39 -5.10 5.23
C TYR A 110 15.66 -5.86 4.88
N THR A 111 16.34 -6.40 5.91
CA THR A 111 17.63 -7.09 5.74
C THR A 111 17.56 -8.22 4.72
N GLY A 112 16.56 -9.10 4.82
CA GLY A 112 16.37 -10.21 3.89
C GLY A 112 16.18 -9.72 2.44
N ASP A 113 15.30 -8.73 2.24
CA ASP A 113 15.03 -8.14 0.93
C ASP A 113 16.31 -7.53 0.33
N ARG A 114 17.05 -6.73 1.10
CA ARG A 114 18.29 -6.10 0.62
C ARG A 114 19.37 -7.09 0.24
N LEU A 115 19.59 -8.11 1.06
CA LEU A 115 20.61 -9.10 0.79
C LEU A 115 20.24 -9.96 -0.43
N ASN A 116 18.99 -10.42 -0.51
CA ASN A 116 18.56 -11.30 -1.60
C ASN A 116 18.47 -10.56 -2.94
N PHE A 117 17.86 -9.37 -2.97
CA PHE A 117 17.78 -8.58 -4.20
C PHE A 117 19.14 -8.02 -4.60
N GLY A 118 19.96 -7.58 -3.64
CA GLY A 118 21.31 -7.09 -3.90
C GLY A 118 22.20 -8.16 -4.54
N LEU A 119 22.21 -9.37 -3.97
CA LEU A 119 22.97 -10.48 -4.54
C LEU A 119 22.43 -10.92 -5.92
N ALA A 120 21.11 -10.92 -6.11
CA ALA A 120 20.52 -11.20 -7.42
C ALA A 120 20.91 -10.14 -8.47
N ALA A 121 20.97 -8.86 -8.09
CA ALA A 121 21.43 -7.78 -8.96
C ALA A 121 22.90 -7.97 -9.37
N GLU A 122 23.79 -8.32 -8.44
CA GLU A 122 25.19 -8.60 -8.77
C GLU A 122 25.34 -9.80 -9.71
N LYS A 123 24.61 -10.88 -9.47
CA LYS A 123 24.59 -12.04 -10.39
C LYS A 123 24.09 -11.66 -11.78
N ALA A 124 22.99 -10.90 -11.86
CA ALA A 124 22.45 -10.44 -13.13
C ALA A 124 23.42 -9.52 -13.89
N ARG A 125 24.15 -8.63 -13.19
CA ARG A 125 25.21 -7.81 -13.81
C ARG A 125 26.36 -8.65 -14.33
N ALA A 126 26.76 -9.70 -13.60
CA ALA A 126 27.77 -10.64 -14.07
C ALA A 126 27.32 -11.42 -15.34
N GLU A 127 26.02 -11.60 -15.53
CA GLU A 127 25.40 -12.16 -16.75
C GLU A 127 25.24 -11.15 -17.89
N GLY A 128 25.60 -9.88 -17.67
CA GLY A 128 25.52 -8.81 -18.67
C GLY A 128 24.22 -7.99 -18.66
N PHE A 129 23.33 -8.19 -17.69
CA PHE A 129 22.15 -7.33 -17.53
C PHE A 129 22.51 -5.98 -16.89
N HIS A 130 21.95 -4.90 -17.40
CA HIS A 130 21.99 -3.60 -16.74
C HIS A 130 20.93 -3.54 -15.65
N VAL A 131 21.35 -3.45 -14.39
CA VAL A 131 20.45 -3.46 -13.23
C VAL A 131 20.80 -2.33 -12.25
N GLU A 132 19.81 -1.50 -11.93
CA GLU A 132 19.85 -0.52 -10.84
C GLU A 132 18.97 -1.01 -9.68
N MET A 133 19.29 -0.58 -8.46
CA MET A 133 18.51 -0.92 -7.26
C MET A 133 18.22 0.33 -6.44
N VAL A 134 16.97 0.49 -6.03
CA VAL A 134 16.49 1.56 -5.17
C VAL A 134 15.89 0.96 -3.92
N ILE A 135 16.41 1.41 -2.77
CA ILE A 135 15.92 1.01 -1.46
C ILE A 135 14.92 2.07 -0.99
N VAL A 136 13.74 1.64 -0.55
CA VAL A 136 12.71 2.50 0.05
C VAL A 136 12.72 2.29 1.57
N ALA A 137 12.90 3.38 2.29
CA ALA A 137 13.08 3.43 3.74
C ALA A 137 12.26 4.60 4.31
N ASP A 138 10.94 4.55 4.11
CA ASP A 138 10.01 5.65 4.34
C ASP A 138 9.40 5.70 5.74
N ASP A 139 9.51 4.64 6.54
CA ASP A 139 8.90 4.59 7.87
C ASP A 139 9.64 5.46 8.90
N ILE A 140 8.97 6.47 9.45
CA ILE A 140 9.53 7.40 10.44
C ILE A 140 9.28 7.00 11.89
N ALA A 141 8.64 5.86 12.14
CA ALA A 141 8.24 5.43 13.48
C ALA A 141 9.42 5.39 14.47
N LEU A 142 10.56 4.87 14.03
CA LEU A 142 11.74 4.65 14.87
C LEU A 142 12.81 5.69 14.47
N PRO A 143 12.95 6.82 15.18
CA PRO A 143 13.85 7.90 14.76
C PRO A 143 15.34 7.54 14.92
N ASP A 144 15.67 6.64 15.85
CA ASP A 144 17.05 6.32 16.22
C ASP A 144 17.63 5.10 15.50
N ILE A 145 16.88 4.48 14.57
CA ILE A 145 17.39 3.35 13.80
C ILE A 145 18.16 3.82 12.57
N ASN A 146 19.33 3.21 12.35
CA ASN A 146 20.17 3.49 11.19
C ASN A 146 19.52 3.12 9.85
N GLN A 147 18.49 2.28 9.87
CA GLN A 147 17.86 1.70 8.69
C GLN A 147 16.34 1.72 8.83
N PRO A 148 15.67 2.85 8.51
CA PRO A 148 14.22 2.96 8.54
C PRO A 148 13.54 1.90 7.68
N ARG A 149 12.41 1.34 8.12
CA ARG A 149 11.71 0.29 7.37
C ARG A 149 11.12 0.84 6.07
N GLY A 150 10.95 -0.03 5.07
CA GLY A 150 10.18 0.28 3.87
C GLY A 150 8.73 -0.18 4.00
N VAL A 151 7.76 0.71 3.84
CA VAL A 151 6.34 0.44 4.04
C VAL A 151 5.50 0.99 2.86
N ALA A 152 4.23 1.35 3.10
CA ALA A 152 3.24 1.67 2.07
C ALA A 152 3.66 2.79 1.10
N GLY A 153 4.57 3.69 1.51
CA GLY A 153 5.09 4.73 0.65
C GLY A 153 5.90 4.20 -0.54
N THR A 154 6.40 2.97 -0.47
CA THR A 154 7.00 2.24 -1.61
C THR A 154 6.13 2.29 -2.87
N LEU A 155 4.81 2.33 -2.72
CA LEU A 155 3.88 2.36 -3.86
C LEU A 155 3.95 3.66 -4.67
N PHE A 156 4.37 4.78 -4.07
CA PHE A 156 4.69 5.99 -4.82
C PHE A 156 5.87 5.77 -5.78
N VAL A 157 6.89 5.03 -5.32
CA VAL A 157 8.08 4.72 -6.13
C VAL A 157 7.70 3.80 -7.28
N HIS A 158 6.86 2.78 -7.03
CA HIS A 158 6.30 1.92 -8.09
C HIS A 158 5.58 2.74 -9.16
N LYS A 159 4.72 3.67 -8.73
CA LYS A 159 3.90 4.50 -9.62
C LYS A 159 4.75 5.44 -10.47
N ILE A 160 5.73 6.10 -9.85
CA ILE A 160 6.63 7.05 -10.55
C ILE A 160 7.55 6.29 -11.51
N ALA A 161 8.21 5.23 -11.05
CA ALA A 161 9.11 4.44 -11.89
C ALA A 161 8.37 3.79 -13.06
N GLY A 162 7.18 3.21 -12.81
CA GLY A 162 6.36 2.61 -13.85
C GLY A 162 5.87 3.61 -14.88
N HIS A 163 5.47 4.82 -14.46
CA HIS A 163 5.11 5.89 -15.39
C HIS A 163 6.28 6.28 -16.31
N LEU A 164 7.47 6.47 -15.74
CA LEU A 164 8.66 6.86 -16.51
C LEU A 164 9.15 5.74 -17.44
N SER A 165 9.06 4.49 -17.00
CA SER A 165 9.33 3.32 -17.84
C SER A 165 8.36 3.26 -19.04
N GLU A 166 7.06 3.47 -18.82
CA GLU A 166 6.09 3.50 -19.93
C GLU A 166 6.30 4.65 -20.90
N ALA A 167 6.80 5.79 -20.41
CA ALA A 167 7.18 6.94 -21.23
C ALA A 167 8.50 6.72 -22.00
N GLY A 168 9.17 5.57 -21.82
CA GLY A 168 10.38 5.20 -22.58
C GLY A 168 11.67 5.86 -22.09
N HIS A 169 11.70 6.37 -20.86
CA HIS A 169 12.94 6.89 -20.28
C HIS A 169 13.96 5.78 -20.03
N ASP A 170 15.25 6.14 -20.08
CA ASP A 170 16.34 5.21 -19.80
C ASP A 170 16.47 4.84 -18.32
N LEU A 171 17.20 3.74 -18.04
CA LEU A 171 17.35 3.20 -16.69
C LEU A 171 17.94 4.22 -15.70
N ALA A 172 18.90 5.04 -16.13
CA ALA A 172 19.57 5.99 -15.25
C ALA A 172 18.61 7.10 -14.80
N PHE A 173 17.78 7.60 -15.71
CA PHE A 173 16.75 8.58 -15.41
C PHE A 173 15.68 8.00 -14.47
N VAL A 174 15.16 6.82 -14.79
CA VAL A 174 14.14 6.14 -13.97
C VAL A 174 14.68 5.87 -12.56
N ALA A 175 15.92 5.36 -12.44
CA ALA A 175 16.57 5.10 -11.15
C ALA A 175 16.78 6.40 -10.35
N THR A 176 17.22 7.48 -10.99
CA THR A 176 17.43 8.78 -10.33
C THR A 176 16.12 9.34 -9.79
N ALA A 177 15.06 9.33 -10.60
CA ALA A 177 13.74 9.79 -10.18
C ALA A 177 13.16 8.93 -9.05
N ALA A 178 13.31 7.59 -9.14
CA ALA A 178 12.89 6.66 -8.09
C ALA A 178 13.66 6.89 -6.77
N ARG A 179 14.98 7.11 -6.81
CA ARG A 179 15.77 7.46 -5.61
C ARG A 179 15.36 8.80 -5.01
N ALA A 180 15.10 9.80 -5.85
CA ALA A 180 14.64 11.11 -5.40
C ALA A 180 13.26 11.01 -4.74
N ALA A 181 12.33 10.26 -5.34
CA ALA A 181 11.03 9.98 -4.74
C ALA A 181 11.18 9.25 -3.41
N ALA A 182 11.96 8.16 -3.34
CA ALA A 182 12.16 7.37 -2.13
C ALA A 182 12.67 8.20 -0.93
N LYS A 183 13.50 9.22 -1.17
CA LYS A 183 14.03 10.11 -0.12
C LYS A 183 13.02 11.11 0.42
N ASP A 184 12.00 11.46 -0.36
CA ASP A 184 11.02 12.50 -0.04
C ASP A 184 9.71 11.92 0.52
N ILE A 185 9.70 10.62 0.82
CA ILE A 185 8.53 9.94 1.38
C ILE A 185 8.70 9.78 2.88
N VAL A 186 7.64 10.09 3.62
CA VAL A 186 7.53 9.78 5.04
C VAL A 186 6.25 9.01 5.30
N SER A 187 6.36 7.98 6.14
CA SER A 187 5.27 7.06 6.44
C SER A 187 5.20 6.78 7.93
N LEU A 188 3.98 6.68 8.45
CA LEU A 188 3.75 6.26 9.83
C LEU A 188 2.51 5.36 9.89
N GLY A 189 2.66 4.23 10.58
CA GLY A 189 1.57 3.27 10.84
C GLY A 189 1.07 3.35 12.26
N MET A 190 -0.16 2.87 12.47
CA MET A 190 -0.74 2.62 13.78
C MET A 190 -1.62 1.38 13.71
N SER A 191 -1.64 0.59 14.78
CA SER A 191 -2.50 -0.58 14.86
C SER A 191 -3.08 -0.80 16.25
N LEU A 192 -4.28 -1.39 16.28
CA LEU A 192 -5.00 -1.82 17.48
C LEU A 192 -4.84 -3.33 17.74
N SER A 193 -4.22 -4.08 16.82
CA SER A 193 -3.98 -5.51 16.99
C SER A 193 -2.75 -5.96 16.21
N SER A 194 -2.05 -7.01 16.65
CA SER A 194 -1.05 -7.62 15.79
C SER A 194 -1.76 -8.37 14.65
N CYS A 195 -1.01 -8.75 13.62
CA CYS A 195 -1.50 -9.73 12.65
C CYS A 195 -1.43 -11.15 13.22
N SER A 196 -2.21 -12.07 12.65
CA SER A 196 -2.07 -13.50 12.88
C SER A 196 -1.66 -14.21 11.60
N ILE A 197 -0.59 -15.00 11.69
CA ILE A 197 -0.02 -15.73 10.56
C ILE A 197 -0.81 -17.03 10.36
N PRO A 198 -1.35 -17.32 9.15
CA PRO A 198 -2.07 -18.54 8.87
C PRO A 198 -1.35 -19.81 9.35
N GLY A 199 -2.03 -20.55 10.21
CA GLY A 199 -1.54 -21.78 10.80
C GLY A 199 -0.62 -21.60 12.01
N GLN A 200 -0.07 -20.43 12.29
CA GLN A 200 0.70 -20.23 13.53
C GLN A 200 -0.22 -19.90 14.72
N PRO A 201 0.18 -20.24 15.96
CA PRO A 201 -0.48 -19.72 17.16
C PRO A 201 -0.50 -18.20 17.11
N HIS A 202 -1.63 -17.60 17.50
CA HIS A 202 -1.71 -16.16 17.59
C HIS A 202 -1.11 -15.68 18.91
N GLU A 203 -0.15 -14.75 18.82
CA GLU A 203 0.39 -14.05 19.98
C GLU A 203 -0.32 -12.70 20.12
N ASP A 204 -1.07 -12.56 21.21
CA ASP A 204 -1.76 -11.32 21.52
C ASP A 204 -0.79 -10.37 22.25
N ARG A 205 -0.29 -9.37 21.53
CA ARG A 205 0.70 -8.41 22.05
C ARG A 205 0.05 -7.24 22.81
N PHE A 206 -1.26 -7.06 22.67
CA PHE A 206 -2.01 -5.90 23.10
C PHE A 206 -3.14 -6.28 24.06
N GLY A 207 -3.37 -5.48 25.10
CA GLY A 207 -4.60 -5.57 25.89
C GLY A 207 -5.81 -5.00 25.14
N GLU A 208 -7.01 -5.17 25.69
CA GLU A 208 -8.27 -4.72 25.07
C GLU A 208 -8.33 -3.22 24.73
N ASN A 209 -7.53 -2.39 25.44
CA ASN A 209 -7.48 -0.94 25.27
C ASN A 209 -6.11 -0.45 24.76
N ASP A 210 -5.26 -1.34 24.27
CA ASP A 210 -3.94 -1.00 23.76
C ASP A 210 -3.93 -0.94 22.23
N GLY A 211 -3.15 -0.01 21.70
CA GLY A 211 -2.66 0.00 20.34
C GLY A 211 -1.15 0.28 20.32
N GLU A 212 -0.57 0.29 19.14
CA GLU A 212 0.84 0.56 18.93
C GLU A 212 1.05 1.50 17.75
N LEU A 213 1.76 2.59 18.02
CA LEU A 213 2.24 3.52 17.01
C LEU A 213 3.52 2.95 16.39
N GLY A 214 3.55 2.90 15.07
CA GLY A 214 4.72 2.45 14.32
C GLY A 214 4.93 0.95 14.32
N LEU A 215 3.90 0.14 14.57
CA LEU A 215 3.98 -1.31 14.39
C LEU A 215 4.40 -1.64 12.95
N GLY A 216 5.41 -2.50 12.79
CA GLY A 216 5.94 -2.89 11.48
C GLY A 216 4.98 -3.79 10.71
N ILE A 217 5.12 -3.84 9.39
CA ILE A 217 4.21 -4.62 8.52
C ILE A 217 4.36 -6.14 8.67
N HIS A 218 5.40 -6.63 9.33
CA HIS A 218 5.56 -8.04 9.70
C HIS A 218 5.25 -8.30 11.18
N GLY A 219 4.67 -7.31 11.88
CA GLY A 219 4.39 -7.38 13.31
C GLY A 219 5.59 -7.05 14.20
N GLU A 220 6.64 -6.39 13.67
CA GLU A 220 7.77 -5.92 14.47
C GLU A 220 7.32 -4.80 15.44
N PRO A 221 7.88 -4.73 16.66
CA PRO A 221 7.53 -3.69 17.62
C PRO A 221 7.60 -2.28 17.04
N GLY A 222 6.66 -1.45 17.50
CA GLY A 222 6.61 -0.03 17.19
C GLY A 222 7.42 0.80 18.17
N VAL A 223 7.21 2.11 18.10
CA VAL A 223 7.92 3.08 18.94
C VAL A 223 7.23 3.28 20.29
N GLU A 224 5.91 3.15 20.32
CA GLU A 224 5.10 3.58 21.46
C GLU A 224 3.81 2.77 21.55
N ARG A 225 3.50 2.25 22.74
CA ARG A 225 2.15 1.78 23.06
C ARG A 225 1.25 2.97 23.33
N ILE A 226 0.07 2.95 22.73
CA ILE A 226 -0.92 4.02 22.87
C ILE A 226 -2.23 3.45 23.41
N ALA A 227 -2.94 4.21 24.22
CA ALA A 227 -4.29 3.84 24.64
C ALA A 227 -5.28 4.06 23.48
N VAL A 228 -6.19 3.11 23.28
CA VAL A 228 -7.32 3.25 22.35
C VAL A 228 -8.12 4.50 22.73
N GLN A 229 -8.32 5.37 21.75
CA GLN A 229 -8.99 6.67 21.88
C GLN A 229 -9.89 6.90 20.65
N SER A 230 -10.58 8.04 20.59
CA SER A 230 -11.30 8.42 19.37
C SER A 230 -10.36 8.54 18.17
N ALA A 231 -10.87 8.27 16.98
CA ALA A 231 -10.11 8.36 15.74
C ALA A 231 -9.42 9.73 15.57
N ASP A 232 -10.09 10.82 15.93
CA ASP A 232 -9.52 12.17 15.87
C ASP A 232 -8.25 12.32 16.73
N ARG A 233 -8.24 11.71 17.93
CA ARG A 233 -7.08 11.77 18.83
C ARG A 233 -5.93 10.90 18.33
N LEU A 234 -6.23 9.70 17.84
CA LEU A 234 -5.25 8.80 17.25
C LEU A 234 -4.61 9.41 16.00
N VAL A 235 -5.42 9.99 15.12
CA VAL A 235 -4.95 10.68 13.92
C VAL A 235 -4.16 11.94 14.29
N ALA A 236 -4.56 12.70 15.31
CA ALA A 236 -3.81 13.88 15.74
C ALA A 236 -2.36 13.52 16.15
N ILE A 237 -2.16 12.40 16.86
CA ILE A 237 -0.83 11.90 17.22
C ILE A 237 0.00 11.63 15.96
N MET A 238 -0.56 10.91 14.98
CA MET A 238 0.16 10.62 13.74
C MET A 238 0.48 11.88 12.94
N VAL A 239 -0.49 12.77 12.81
CA VAL A 239 -0.37 14.04 12.08
C VAL A 239 0.72 14.92 12.68
N GLU A 240 0.82 15.00 14.02
CA GLU A 240 1.88 15.75 14.70
C GLU A 240 3.27 15.20 14.33
N ARG A 241 3.45 13.87 14.41
CA ARG A 241 4.73 13.22 14.09
C ARG A 241 5.10 13.35 12.61
N LEU A 242 4.12 13.23 11.72
CA LEU A 242 4.32 13.41 10.29
C LEU A 242 4.66 14.86 9.95
N ALA A 243 3.88 15.83 10.45
CA ALA A 243 4.09 17.26 10.20
C ALA A 243 5.49 17.72 10.63
N ALA A 244 6.03 17.17 11.73
CA ALA A 244 7.40 17.47 12.17
C ALA A 244 8.50 17.05 11.17
N ARG A 245 8.20 16.22 10.18
CA ARG A 245 9.12 15.78 9.11
C ARG A 245 8.83 16.45 7.76
N LEU A 246 7.81 17.30 7.68
CA LEU A 246 7.35 17.90 6.44
C LEU A 246 7.67 19.39 6.38
N ASP A 247 7.84 19.89 5.15
CA ASP A 247 7.93 21.31 4.84
C ASP A 247 6.51 21.88 4.75
N PRO A 248 6.07 22.78 5.65
CA PRO A 248 4.70 23.27 5.69
C PRO A 248 4.31 24.09 4.47
N GLU A 249 5.28 24.61 3.71
CA GLU A 249 5.05 25.39 2.48
C GLU A 249 5.01 24.50 1.23
N ALA A 250 5.36 23.22 1.36
CA ALA A 250 5.30 22.27 0.26
C ALA A 250 3.91 21.65 0.12
N THR A 251 3.65 21.08 -1.06
CA THR A 251 2.44 20.32 -1.33
C THR A 251 2.75 18.82 -1.41
N TYR A 252 1.79 18.00 -0.99
CA TYR A 252 1.98 16.56 -0.84
C TYR A 252 0.85 15.75 -1.45
N ALA A 253 1.16 14.53 -1.88
CA ALA A 253 0.17 13.48 -2.04
C ALA A 253 0.14 12.61 -0.78
N LEU A 254 -1.06 12.31 -0.29
CA LEU A 254 -1.30 11.44 0.86
C LEU A 254 -1.84 10.08 0.39
N LEU A 255 -1.23 9.00 0.86
CA LEU A 255 -1.72 7.64 0.71
C LEU A 255 -2.27 7.18 2.06
N ILE A 256 -3.55 6.81 2.09
CA ILE A 256 -4.27 6.33 3.28
C ILE A 256 -4.46 4.82 3.14
N ASN A 257 -3.59 4.05 3.79
CA ASN A 257 -3.49 2.61 3.64
C ASN A 257 -4.18 1.88 4.80
N ASN A 258 -4.94 0.84 4.48
CA ASN A 258 -5.46 -0.13 5.43
C ASN A 258 -4.46 -1.28 5.58
N LEU A 259 -4.06 -1.60 6.81
CA LEU A 259 -3.12 -2.68 7.11
C LEU A 259 -3.77 -4.07 7.09
N GLY A 260 -5.08 -4.18 6.85
CA GLY A 260 -5.72 -5.47 6.62
C GLY A 260 -7.20 -5.44 6.95
N SER A 261 -7.52 -5.37 8.24
CA SER A 261 -8.87 -5.67 8.73
C SER A 261 -9.70 -4.47 9.16
N VAL A 262 -9.25 -3.24 8.95
CA VAL A 262 -10.04 -2.05 9.32
C VAL A 262 -11.28 -1.98 8.41
N PRO A 263 -12.52 -1.93 8.94
CA PRO A 263 -13.72 -1.82 8.13
C PRO A 263 -13.73 -0.55 7.25
N PRO A 264 -14.36 -0.58 6.05
CA PRO A 264 -14.45 0.60 5.19
C PRO A 264 -15.09 1.83 5.86
N LEU A 265 -16.04 1.60 6.79
CA LEU A 265 -16.65 2.65 7.61
C LEU A 265 -15.58 3.37 8.45
N GLU A 266 -14.76 2.62 9.17
CA GLU A 266 -13.71 3.15 10.03
C GLU A 266 -12.59 3.81 9.21
N MET A 267 -12.21 3.23 8.08
CA MET A 267 -11.26 3.86 7.14
C MET A 267 -11.77 5.21 6.61
N SER A 268 -13.09 5.36 6.43
CA SER A 268 -13.69 6.64 6.05
C SER A 268 -13.66 7.66 7.19
N VAL A 269 -13.84 7.21 8.45
CA VAL A 269 -13.66 8.05 9.64
C VAL A 269 -12.21 8.52 9.77
N VAL A 270 -11.24 7.62 9.57
CA VAL A 270 -9.81 7.96 9.53
C VAL A 270 -9.52 8.99 8.44
N ALA A 271 -9.98 8.77 7.22
CA ALA A 271 -9.78 9.71 6.12
C ALA A 271 -10.38 11.09 6.43
N ASN A 272 -11.58 11.14 7.02
CA ASN A 272 -12.20 12.38 7.46
C ASN A 272 -11.36 13.09 8.54
N ALA A 273 -10.89 12.36 9.56
CA ALA A 273 -10.06 12.93 10.62
C ALA A 273 -8.73 13.50 10.08
N VAL A 274 -8.07 12.81 9.15
CA VAL A 274 -6.83 13.29 8.53
C VAL A 274 -7.07 14.53 7.68
N LEU A 275 -8.12 14.53 6.86
CA LEU A 275 -8.47 15.65 5.97
C LEU A 275 -9.16 16.83 6.69
N ALA A 276 -9.58 16.66 7.95
CA ALA A 276 -10.00 17.74 8.83
C ALA A 276 -8.85 18.30 9.69
N SER A 277 -7.70 17.62 9.74
CA SER A 277 -6.55 18.03 10.53
C SER A 277 -5.78 19.21 9.90
N PRO A 278 -4.88 19.90 10.65
CA PRO A 278 -4.03 20.94 10.09
C PRO A 278 -3.17 20.51 8.89
N LEU A 279 -2.82 19.22 8.80
CA LEU A 279 -2.04 18.65 7.70
C LEU A 279 -2.76 18.73 6.36
N ALA A 280 -4.10 18.75 6.36
CA ALA A 280 -4.91 18.82 5.14
C ALA A 280 -4.57 20.02 4.24
N LYS A 281 -4.06 21.11 4.81
CA LYS A 281 -3.66 22.32 4.07
C LYS A 281 -2.48 22.08 3.12
N THR A 282 -1.64 21.10 3.39
CA THR A 282 -0.48 20.76 2.55
C THR A 282 -0.80 19.62 1.57
N ILE A 283 -1.96 18.96 1.71
CA ILE A 283 -2.33 17.79 0.90
C ILE A 283 -3.09 18.24 -0.34
N LYS A 284 -2.51 17.99 -1.51
CA LYS A 284 -3.13 18.27 -2.82
C LYS A 284 -3.86 17.04 -3.38
N LEU A 285 -3.25 15.86 -3.22
CA LEU A 285 -3.75 14.60 -3.76
C LEU A 285 -3.95 13.56 -2.67
N THR A 286 -4.93 12.68 -2.86
CA THR A 286 -5.18 11.51 -2.01
C THR A 286 -5.24 10.23 -2.82
N ILE A 287 -4.70 9.16 -2.26
CA ILE A 287 -4.78 7.77 -2.75
C ILE A 287 -5.36 6.94 -1.61
N GLY A 288 -6.37 6.12 -1.90
CA GLY A 288 -7.16 5.45 -0.86
C GLY A 288 -8.43 6.24 -0.47
N PRO A 289 -9.00 6.00 0.71
CA PRO A 289 -8.55 5.00 1.69
C PRO A 289 -8.79 3.55 1.23
N GLY A 290 -7.85 2.65 1.49
CA GLY A 290 -8.06 1.23 1.18
C GLY A 290 -6.83 0.34 1.41
N PRO A 291 -6.98 -0.99 1.24
CA PRO A 291 -5.87 -1.93 1.40
C PRO A 291 -4.93 -1.86 0.20
N LEU A 292 -3.72 -1.34 0.42
CA LEU A 292 -2.71 -1.14 -0.63
C LEU A 292 -1.42 -1.90 -0.30
N MET A 293 -0.95 -1.81 0.94
CA MET A 293 0.11 -2.64 1.50
C MET A 293 -0.33 -3.12 2.89
N THR A 294 -0.86 -4.32 2.94
CA THR A 294 -1.42 -4.88 4.16
C THR A 294 -0.34 -5.53 5.04
N ALA A 295 -0.75 -6.02 6.19
CA ALA A 295 -0.02 -6.88 7.10
C ALA A 295 -1.01 -7.97 7.55
N LEU A 296 -1.39 -8.84 6.60
CA LEU A 296 -2.44 -9.85 6.76
C LEU A 296 -3.76 -9.24 7.28
N ASN A 297 -4.17 -9.63 8.49
CA ASN A 297 -5.39 -9.19 9.16
C ASN A 297 -5.10 -8.18 10.29
N MET A 298 -4.00 -7.44 10.21
CA MET A 298 -3.70 -6.38 11.17
C MET A 298 -4.82 -5.34 11.18
N ASN A 299 -5.36 -5.05 12.37
CA ASN A 299 -6.34 -3.99 12.54
C ASN A 299 -5.62 -2.66 12.71
N GLY A 300 -5.31 -1.99 11.61
CA GLY A 300 -4.57 -0.74 11.64
C GLY A 300 -4.53 -0.04 10.30
N PHE A 301 -3.96 1.15 10.28
CA PHE A 301 -3.79 1.94 9.07
C PHE A 301 -2.42 2.61 9.06
N SER A 302 -1.99 3.06 7.88
CA SER A 302 -0.80 3.89 7.74
C SER A 302 -1.06 5.09 6.84
N LEU A 303 -0.34 6.16 7.10
CA LEU A 303 -0.34 7.39 6.31
C LEU A 303 1.04 7.56 5.70
N SER A 304 1.10 7.72 4.38
CA SER A 304 2.34 7.98 3.66
C SER A 304 2.21 9.27 2.86
N LEU A 305 3.19 10.17 2.95
CA LEU A 305 3.22 11.42 2.21
C LEU A 305 4.45 11.48 1.31
N ILE A 306 4.27 11.95 0.08
CA ILE A 306 5.36 12.29 -0.83
C ILE A 306 5.25 13.76 -1.26
N ARG A 307 6.36 14.48 -1.22
CA ARG A 307 6.43 15.86 -1.73
C ARG A 307 6.11 15.89 -3.22
N LEU A 308 5.23 16.79 -3.63
CA LEU A 308 4.86 16.99 -5.02
C LEU A 308 5.76 18.01 -5.71
N ASP A 309 6.11 17.67 -6.94
CA ASP A 309 6.51 18.56 -8.00
C ASP A 309 5.65 18.25 -9.24
N ALA A 310 5.82 19.00 -10.33
CA ALA A 310 5.02 18.83 -11.54
C ALA A 310 5.17 17.42 -12.17
N ALA A 311 6.37 16.83 -12.08
CA ALA A 311 6.64 15.51 -12.65
C ALA A 311 5.99 14.40 -11.82
N ARG A 312 6.11 14.47 -10.50
CA ARG A 312 5.47 13.53 -9.56
C ARG A 312 3.95 13.62 -9.64
N GLU A 313 3.39 14.83 -9.68
CA GLU A 313 1.95 15.02 -9.83
C GLU A 313 1.41 14.37 -11.11
N THR A 314 2.07 14.63 -12.25
CA THR A 314 1.76 14.00 -13.54
C THR A 314 1.84 12.48 -13.44
N ALA A 315 2.93 11.95 -12.86
CA ALA A 315 3.13 10.52 -12.72
C ALA A 315 2.08 9.86 -11.83
N LEU A 316 1.67 10.47 -10.71
CA LEU A 316 0.68 9.91 -9.80
C LEU A 316 -0.74 9.90 -10.39
N GLN A 317 -1.07 10.90 -11.22
CA GLN A 317 -2.37 11.01 -11.89
C GLN A 317 -2.46 10.21 -13.20
N ALA A 318 -1.32 9.80 -13.78
CA ALA A 318 -1.31 9.02 -15.01
C ALA A 318 -2.08 7.68 -14.84
N PRO A 319 -2.84 7.25 -15.85
CA PRO A 319 -3.59 6.00 -15.80
C PRO A 319 -2.65 4.79 -15.69
N VAL A 320 -3.14 3.72 -15.06
CA VAL A 320 -2.41 2.46 -14.91
C VAL A 320 -3.34 1.28 -15.16
N GLY A 321 -2.75 0.13 -15.52
CA GLY A 321 -3.46 -1.13 -15.68
C GLY A 321 -3.92 -1.78 -14.37
N PRO A 322 -3.12 -1.84 -13.30
CA PRO A 322 -3.49 -2.60 -12.11
C PRO A 322 -4.67 -1.98 -11.35
N HIS A 323 -5.76 -2.74 -11.19
CA HIS A 323 -6.95 -2.30 -10.45
C HIS A 323 -6.73 -2.07 -8.95
N ALA A 324 -5.69 -2.69 -8.37
CA ALA A 324 -5.34 -2.46 -6.98
C ALA A 324 -4.83 -1.04 -6.72
N TRP A 325 -4.35 -0.34 -7.75
CA TRP A 325 -3.99 1.07 -7.62
C TRP A 325 -5.24 1.93 -7.62
N MET A 326 -5.50 2.58 -6.48
CA MET A 326 -6.56 3.59 -6.39
C MET A 326 -6.05 4.90 -7.01
N PRO A 327 -6.72 5.45 -8.04
CA PRO A 327 -6.27 6.66 -8.70
C PRO A 327 -6.11 7.82 -7.74
N ALA A 328 -5.05 8.62 -7.92
CA ALA A 328 -4.83 9.84 -7.14
C ALA A 328 -5.93 10.87 -7.46
N LYS A 329 -6.57 11.41 -6.41
CA LYS A 329 -7.68 12.36 -6.53
C LYS A 329 -7.35 13.67 -5.81
N PRO A 330 -7.77 14.84 -6.35
CA PRO A 330 -7.64 16.10 -5.64
C PRO A 330 -8.46 16.08 -4.34
N VAL A 331 -7.93 16.72 -3.30
CA VAL A 331 -8.69 16.95 -2.06
C VAL A 331 -9.76 18.00 -2.33
N VAL A 332 -11.02 17.68 -2.00
CA VAL A 332 -12.16 18.58 -2.14
C VAL A 332 -13.02 18.55 -0.89
N SER A 333 -13.62 19.68 -0.53
CA SER A 333 -14.61 19.72 0.56
C SER A 333 -15.89 18.99 0.15
N PRO A 334 -16.59 18.33 1.09
CA PRO A 334 -17.88 17.71 0.80
C PRO A 334 -18.89 18.72 0.26
N ALA A 335 -19.50 18.41 -0.89
CA ALA A 335 -20.60 19.20 -1.42
C ALA A 335 -21.86 18.92 -0.60
N VAL A 336 -22.38 19.95 0.09
CA VAL A 336 -23.65 19.85 0.83
C VAL A 336 -24.78 20.32 -0.07
N VAL A 337 -25.65 19.40 -0.44
CA VAL A 337 -26.87 19.73 -1.18
C VAL A 337 -28.00 20.08 -0.20
N PRO A 338 -28.79 21.13 -0.45
CA PRO A 338 -29.94 21.43 0.39
C PRO A 338 -30.91 20.25 0.45
N MET A 339 -31.47 19.99 1.63
CA MET A 339 -32.52 19.00 1.78
C MET A 339 -33.69 19.35 0.86
N ALA A 340 -34.14 18.39 0.06
CA ALA A 340 -35.28 18.58 -0.82
C ALA A 340 -36.49 19.03 0.01
N LYS A 341 -37.10 20.16 -0.35
CA LYS A 341 -38.38 20.56 0.23
C LYS A 341 -39.41 19.51 -0.18
N ALA A 342 -40.23 19.08 0.77
CA ALA A 342 -41.37 18.21 0.45
C ALA A 342 -42.19 18.85 -0.68
N ALA A 343 -42.46 18.07 -1.73
CA ALA A 343 -43.34 18.52 -2.80
C ALA A 343 -44.74 18.70 -2.22
N GLY A 344 -45.15 19.96 -2.02
CA GLY A 344 -46.43 20.33 -1.42
C GLY A 344 -46.39 20.42 0.11
N GLN A 345 -46.74 21.59 0.64
CA GLN A 345 -47.03 21.74 2.06
C GLN A 345 -48.31 20.98 2.41
N SER A 346 -48.20 20.05 3.36
CA SER A 346 -49.05 19.97 4.55
C SER A 346 -50.54 20.29 4.34
N ALA A 347 -51.34 19.29 3.98
CA ALA A 347 -52.47 19.05 4.87
C ALA A 347 -51.85 18.48 6.15
N ALA A 348 -51.96 19.19 7.27
CA ALA A 348 -51.67 18.59 8.57
C ALA A 348 -52.47 17.29 8.61
N ARG A 349 -51.81 16.13 8.46
CA ARG A 349 -52.49 14.85 8.60
C ARG A 349 -52.98 14.86 10.05
N LYS A 350 -54.30 14.94 10.24
CA LYS A 350 -54.88 14.85 11.57
C LYS A 350 -54.27 13.61 12.24
N PRO A 351 -53.67 13.74 13.44
CA PRO A 351 -53.24 12.58 14.20
C PRO A 351 -54.39 11.57 14.26
N SER A 352 -54.07 10.29 14.07
CA SER A 352 -55.07 9.24 14.22
C SER A 352 -55.65 9.32 15.64
N GLN A 353 -56.98 9.37 15.76
CA GLN A 353 -57.66 9.21 17.05
C GLN A 353 -57.96 7.74 17.36
N ASP A 354 -57.41 6.81 16.58
CA ASP A 354 -57.55 5.39 16.82
C ASP A 354 -56.93 4.99 18.17
N ALA A 355 -57.77 4.52 19.08
CA ALA A 355 -57.38 4.17 20.44
C ALA A 355 -56.34 3.04 20.48
N ARG A 356 -56.37 2.12 19.51
CA ARG A 356 -55.45 0.98 19.40
C ARG A 356 -54.04 1.42 19.00
N THR A 357 -53.96 2.36 18.07
CA THR A 357 -52.71 2.99 17.65
C THR A 357 -52.13 3.84 18.78
N ARG A 358 -52.99 4.55 19.54
CA ARG A 358 -52.55 5.33 20.70
C ARG A 358 -51.95 4.45 21.79
N SER A 359 -52.55 3.30 22.09
CA SER A 359 -52.04 2.40 23.13
C SER A 359 -50.66 1.80 22.83
N LEU A 360 -50.25 1.75 21.55
CA LEU A 360 -48.94 1.24 21.12
C LEU A 360 -47.80 2.27 21.30
N LEU A 361 -48.11 3.54 21.51
CA LEU A 361 -47.13 4.63 21.63
C LEU A 361 -46.79 4.99 23.08
N VAL A 362 -47.57 4.48 24.06
CA VAL A 362 -47.43 4.82 25.49
C VAL A 362 -46.87 3.65 26.32
N THR A 363 -46.37 2.61 25.65
CA THR A 363 -45.59 1.50 26.24
C THR A 363 -44.15 1.59 25.79
#